data_AF-A0A4Q5YRU7-F1
#
_entry.id   AF-A0A4Q5YRU7-F1
#
_cell.length_a   1.000
_cell.length_b   1.000
_cell.length_c   1.000
_cell.angle_alpha   90.00
_cell.angle_beta   90.00
_cell.angle_gamma   90.00
#
_symmetry.space_group_name_H-M   'P 1'
#
loop_
_entity.id
_entity.type
_entity.pdbx_description
1 polymer ?
#
loop_
_entity_poly.entity_id
_entity_poly.type
_entity_poly.pdbx_seq_one_letter_code
_entity_poly.pdbx_strand_id
1 'polypeptide(L)'
;MEKDSMNGSGQFVIVKGAREHNLKNISVKIPRNQLVVFTGISGSGKSSLAFSTLYAEAQRRYLESVSPYARRLFNQMAVPEVDDISGLPPAVALQQQRGTPTTRSSVGSVTTISNLLRMLYSRAGNYPKGQGILYAESFSPNTPQGACPECHGLGRIYTVTEESMVPDPTLSIREKAIAAWPTAWHGQNLREILISLGYDIDKPWKDMPPKERDWILYTDEQPVVPVYTGWDSQQVKDALKKKMEPSYMGTFTGVRKYVLQTFATSN
;
A
#
# COMPACT_ATOMS: atom_id res chain seq x y z
N MET A 1 -13.73 56.38 23.80
CA MET A 1 -15.07 55.75 23.77
C MET A 1 -15.48 55.72 22.32
N GLU A 2 -15.36 54.57 21.68
CA GLU A 2 -16.07 54.29 20.42
C GLU A 2 -16.30 52.78 20.40
N LYS A 3 -17.51 52.40 20.82
CA LYS A 3 -18.02 51.03 20.79
C LYS A 3 -18.59 50.83 19.39
N ASP A 4 -17.79 50.29 18.48
CA ASP A 4 -18.33 49.78 17.23
C ASP A 4 -18.99 48.43 17.46
N SER A 5 -20.32 48.49 17.51
CA SER A 5 -21.25 47.38 17.38
C SER A 5 -21.11 46.73 16.01
N MET A 6 -20.21 45.76 15.88
CA MET A 6 -20.18 44.84 14.75
C MET A 6 -20.85 43.51 15.14
N ASN A 7 -21.94 43.20 14.44
CA ASN A 7 -22.77 42.00 14.53
C ASN A 7 -22.03 40.69 14.92
N GLY A 8 -22.54 40.03 15.97
CA GLY A 8 -22.00 38.81 16.57
C GLY A 8 -22.08 37.51 15.74
N SER A 9 -22.30 37.58 14.42
CA SER A 9 -22.38 36.40 13.54
C SER A 9 -20.99 35.84 13.15
N GLY A 10 -19.92 36.61 13.38
CA GLY A 10 -18.55 36.23 13.03
C GLY A 10 -17.70 35.66 14.18
N GLN A 11 -18.20 35.65 15.43
CA GLN A 11 -17.40 35.29 16.61
C GLN A 11 -17.50 33.82 17.02
N PHE A 12 -18.53 33.10 16.56
CA PHE A 12 -18.79 31.72 16.96
C PHE A 12 -19.06 30.85 15.73
N VAL A 13 -18.62 29.60 15.80
CA VAL A 13 -19.18 28.51 15.01
C VAL A 13 -20.40 27.99 15.77
N ILE A 14 -21.58 28.06 15.15
CA ILE A 14 -22.84 27.61 15.77
C ILE A 14 -23.26 26.33 15.07
N VAL A 15 -23.36 25.25 15.82
CA VAL A 15 -23.86 23.94 15.37
C VAL A 15 -25.25 23.75 15.94
N LYS A 16 -26.22 23.36 15.11
CA LYS A 16 -27.59 23.05 15.53
C LYS A 16 -27.96 21.62 15.13
N GLY A 17 -28.43 20.87 16.12
CA GLY A 17 -28.99 19.53 15.92
C GLY A 17 -28.03 18.52 15.29
N ALA A 18 -26.76 18.48 15.69
CA ALA A 18 -25.84 17.46 15.20
C ALA A 18 -26.20 16.07 15.74
N ARG A 19 -26.32 15.10 14.84
CA ARG A 19 -26.77 13.73 15.07
C ARG A 19 -25.82 12.67 14.50
N GLU A 20 -24.70 13.09 13.93
CA GLU A 20 -23.70 12.19 13.34
C GLU A 20 -23.18 11.14 14.35
N HIS A 21 -23.29 9.87 14.01
CA HIS A 21 -22.89 8.72 14.84
C HIS A 21 -23.50 8.72 16.25
N ASN A 22 -22.69 8.99 17.28
CA ASN A 22 -23.08 8.91 18.69
C ASN A 22 -23.74 10.21 19.20
N LEU A 23 -23.87 11.24 18.35
CA LEU A 23 -24.43 12.53 18.75
C LEU A 23 -25.96 12.45 18.89
N LYS A 24 -26.48 12.96 20.00
CA LYS A 24 -27.92 12.92 20.34
C LYS A 24 -28.57 14.28 20.13
N ASN A 25 -28.61 14.75 18.89
CA ASN A 25 -29.23 16.03 18.50
C ASN A 25 -28.66 17.24 19.27
N ILE A 26 -27.34 17.39 19.26
CA ILE A 26 -26.66 18.40 20.06
C ILE A 26 -26.60 19.75 19.35
N SER A 27 -26.74 20.85 20.10
CA SER A 27 -26.52 22.20 19.61
C SER A 27 -25.47 22.90 20.47
N VAL A 28 -24.45 23.48 19.85
CA VAL A 28 -23.30 24.06 20.56
C VAL A 28 -22.81 25.33 19.87
N LYS A 29 -22.32 26.29 20.66
CA LYS A 29 -21.62 27.48 20.18
C LYS A 29 -20.15 27.36 20.54
N ILE A 30 -19.27 27.43 19.54
CA ILE A 30 -17.83 27.27 19.67
C ILE A 30 -17.17 28.61 19.34
N PRO A 31 -16.40 29.23 20.24
CA PRO A 31 -15.76 30.50 19.97
C PRO A 31 -14.69 30.37 18.87
N ARG A 32 -14.66 31.34 17.95
CA ARG A 32 -13.61 31.44 16.92
C ARG A 32 -12.36 32.10 17.49
N ASN A 33 -11.23 31.83 16.84
CA ASN A 33 -9.91 32.39 17.19
C ASN A 33 -9.47 32.09 18.63
N GLN A 34 -9.95 30.98 19.19
CA GLN A 34 -9.60 30.50 20.52
C GLN A 34 -9.25 29.01 20.47
N LEU A 35 -8.42 28.58 21.41
CA LEU A 35 -8.17 27.15 21.61
C LEU A 35 -9.38 26.54 22.31
N VAL A 36 -10.09 25.65 21.62
CA VAL A 36 -11.25 24.94 22.15
C VAL A 36 -10.90 23.47 22.32
N VAL A 37 -11.18 22.93 23.50
CA VAL A 37 -10.93 21.52 23.83
C VAL A 37 -12.27 20.82 24.08
N PHE A 38 -12.56 19.77 23.31
CA PHE A 38 -13.69 18.89 23.57
C PHE A 38 -13.27 17.77 24.52
N THR A 39 -13.79 17.75 25.75
CA THR A 39 -13.48 16.74 26.77
C THR A 39 -14.68 15.84 27.05
N GLY A 40 -14.45 14.70 27.70
CA GLY A 40 -15.49 13.71 28.04
C GLY A 40 -15.06 12.26 27.87
N ILE A 41 -15.83 11.33 28.45
CA ILE A 41 -15.54 9.88 28.45
C ILE A 41 -15.47 9.29 27.03
N SER A 42 -14.79 8.14 26.86
CA SER A 42 -14.76 7.45 25.57
C SER A 42 -16.18 7.18 25.04
N GLY A 43 -16.37 7.31 23.72
CA GLY A 43 -17.67 7.10 23.09
C GLY A 43 -18.67 8.27 23.21
N SER A 44 -18.38 9.33 23.98
CA SER A 44 -19.30 10.47 24.20
C SER A 44 -19.60 11.34 22.96
N GLY A 45 -19.00 11.05 21.80
CA GLY A 45 -19.23 11.79 20.56
C GLY A 45 -18.28 12.96 20.28
N LYS A 46 -17.19 13.14 21.04
CA LYS A 46 -16.18 14.20 20.81
C LYS A 46 -15.63 14.18 19.38
N SER A 47 -15.16 13.01 18.95
CA SER A 47 -14.58 12.83 17.61
C SER A 47 -15.67 12.94 16.52
N SER A 48 -16.89 12.50 16.81
CA SER A 48 -18.04 12.67 15.92
C SER A 48 -18.32 14.15 15.68
N LEU A 49 -18.36 14.96 16.74
CA LEU A 49 -18.56 16.41 16.60
C LEU A 49 -17.39 17.09 15.87
N ALA A 50 -16.14 16.78 16.25
CA ALA A 50 -14.96 17.45 15.69
C ALA A 50 -14.66 17.05 14.23
N PHE A 51 -14.62 15.75 13.94
CA PHE A 51 -14.20 15.23 12.64
C PHE A 51 -15.38 14.89 11.73
N SER A 52 -16.33 14.10 12.23
CA SER A 52 -17.45 13.65 11.40
C SER A 52 -18.47 14.76 11.12
N THR A 53 -18.59 15.78 11.97
CA THR A 53 -19.51 16.91 11.77
C THR A 53 -18.80 18.18 11.32
N LEU A 54 -17.98 18.80 12.18
CA LEU A 54 -17.38 20.12 11.89
C LEU A 54 -16.40 20.07 10.71
N TYR A 55 -15.44 19.15 10.74
CA TYR A 55 -14.46 19.04 9.65
C TYR A 55 -15.11 18.58 8.34
N ALA A 56 -16.04 17.62 8.39
CA ALA A 56 -16.78 17.18 7.21
C ALA A 56 -17.55 18.33 6.54
N GLU A 57 -18.30 19.14 7.31
CA GLU A 57 -18.99 20.31 6.77
C GLU A 57 -18.02 21.36 6.21
N ALA A 58 -16.89 21.62 6.90
CA ALA A 58 -15.91 22.58 6.43
C ALA A 58 -15.28 22.16 5.10
N GLN A 59 -14.94 20.87 4.97
CA GLN A 59 -14.39 20.32 3.74
C GLN A 59 -15.44 20.33 2.61
N ARG A 60 -16.70 19.99 2.91
CA ARG A 60 -17.80 20.02 1.94
C ARG A 60 -17.99 21.43 1.35
N ARG A 61 -18.09 22.46 2.21
CA ARG A 61 -18.23 23.87 1.79
C ARG A 61 -17.02 24.36 1.00
N TYR A 62 -15.82 23.95 1.39
CA TYR A 62 -14.61 24.26 0.62
C TYR A 62 -14.67 23.64 -0.78
N LEU A 63 -15.10 22.37 -0.89
CA LEU A 63 -15.24 21.70 -2.18
C LEU A 63 -16.37 22.28 -3.05
N GLU A 64 -17.41 22.86 -2.45
CA GLU A 64 -18.44 23.59 -3.21
C GLU A 64 -17.86 24.79 -3.96
N SER A 65 -16.78 25.39 -3.46
CA SER A 65 -16.09 26.50 -4.11
C SER A 65 -15.15 26.09 -5.26
N VAL A 66 -14.84 24.80 -5.41
CA VAL A 66 -13.98 24.31 -6.50
C VAL A 66 -14.79 23.75 -7.68
N SER A 67 -14.16 23.72 -8.86
CA SER A 67 -14.79 23.23 -10.09
C SER A 67 -15.23 21.76 -9.95
N PRO A 68 -16.31 21.33 -10.65
CA PRO A 68 -16.78 19.93 -10.59
C PRO A 68 -15.71 18.89 -10.93
N TYR A 69 -14.75 19.23 -11.80
CA TYR A 69 -13.62 18.37 -12.14
C TYR A 69 -12.67 18.18 -10.96
N ALA A 70 -12.28 19.27 -10.28
CA ALA A 70 -11.41 19.22 -9.12
C ALA A 70 -12.03 18.43 -7.95
N ARG A 71 -13.36 18.48 -7.77
CA ARG A 71 -14.08 17.71 -6.73
C ARG A 71 -13.89 16.19 -6.84
N ARG A 72 -13.61 15.65 -8.03
CA ARG A 72 -13.36 14.21 -8.24
C ARG A 72 -11.97 13.77 -7.78
N LEU A 73 -11.05 14.70 -7.60
CA LEU A 73 -9.66 14.42 -7.18
C LEU A 73 -9.51 14.36 -5.66
N PHE A 74 -10.53 14.76 -4.91
CA PHE A 74 -10.52 14.75 -3.44
C PHE A 74 -11.39 13.63 -2.89
N ASN A 75 -10.97 13.06 -1.76
CA ASN A 75 -11.83 12.16 -1.00
C ASN A 75 -13.02 12.95 -0.45
N GLN A 76 -14.22 12.66 -0.96
CA GLN A 76 -15.43 13.35 -0.53
C GLN A 76 -15.90 12.75 0.80
N MET A 77 -15.94 13.58 1.84
CA MET A 77 -16.56 13.15 3.10
C MET A 77 -18.07 13.05 2.91
N ALA A 78 -18.71 12.13 3.64
CA ALA A 78 -20.16 12.05 3.71
C ALA A 78 -20.75 13.37 4.21
N VAL A 79 -21.96 13.70 3.76
CA VAL A 79 -22.71 14.82 4.30
C VAL A 79 -23.09 14.48 5.74
N PRO A 80 -22.66 15.25 6.74
CA PRO A 80 -22.98 14.94 8.13
C PRO A 80 -24.45 15.20 8.45
N GLU A 81 -24.99 14.41 9.38
CA GLU A 81 -26.34 14.62 9.91
C GLU A 81 -26.36 15.77 10.92
N VAL A 82 -26.71 16.96 10.43
CA VAL A 82 -26.81 18.21 11.21
C VAL A 82 -27.87 19.13 10.58
N ASP A 83 -28.59 19.90 11.39
CA ASP A 83 -29.62 20.81 10.86
C ASP A 83 -29.01 22.07 10.22
N ASP A 84 -28.05 22.69 10.91
CA ASP A 84 -27.38 23.90 10.43
C ASP A 84 -26.02 24.07 11.11
N ILE A 85 -25.05 24.57 10.34
CA ILE A 85 -23.78 25.08 10.87
C ILE A 85 -23.50 26.47 10.28
N SER A 86 -23.30 27.46 11.14
CA SER A 86 -22.93 28.83 10.71
C SER A 86 -21.60 29.26 11.31
N GLY A 87 -20.93 30.21 10.65
CA GLY A 87 -19.63 30.76 11.09
C GLY A 87 -18.42 29.85 10.91
N LEU A 88 -18.57 28.69 10.25
CA LEU A 88 -17.52 27.69 10.06
C LEU A 88 -16.50 28.12 8.98
N PRO A 89 -15.20 28.32 9.31
CA PRO A 89 -14.16 28.60 8.33
C PRO A 89 -13.72 27.32 7.59
N PRO A 90 -12.93 27.45 6.50
CA PRO A 90 -12.17 26.32 5.97
C PRO A 90 -11.33 25.68 7.08
N ALA A 91 -11.35 24.36 7.18
CA ALA A 91 -10.72 23.64 8.27
C ALA A 91 -9.67 22.66 7.75
N VAL A 92 -8.60 22.50 8.53
CA VAL A 92 -7.60 21.46 8.36
C VAL A 92 -7.71 20.53 9.55
N ALA A 93 -7.92 19.24 9.31
CA ALA A 93 -7.90 18.22 10.34
C ALA A 93 -6.54 17.54 10.39
N LEU A 94 -5.97 17.47 11.58
CA LEU A 94 -4.82 16.62 11.87
C LEU A 94 -5.33 15.30 12.42
N GLN A 95 -5.52 14.32 11.54
CA GLN A 95 -5.99 12.99 11.93
C GLN A 95 -4.83 12.14 12.46
N GLN A 96 -5.12 11.28 13.43
CA GLN A 96 -4.13 10.36 14.01
C GLN A 96 -3.63 9.32 13.00
N GLN A 97 -4.47 8.92 12.04
CA GLN A 97 -4.08 8.01 10.97
C GLN A 97 -3.46 8.78 9.81
N ARG A 98 -2.16 8.59 9.60
CA ARG A 98 -1.53 8.79 8.30
C ARG A 98 -2.02 7.64 7.40
N GLY A 99 -2.31 7.92 6.13
CA GLY A 99 -2.54 6.85 5.15
C GLY A 99 -1.40 5.82 5.26
N THR A 100 -1.72 4.53 5.04
CA THR A 100 -0.78 3.42 5.24
C THR A 100 0.58 3.79 4.63
N PRO A 101 1.62 4.00 5.45
CA PRO A 101 2.92 4.37 4.92
C PRO A 101 3.42 3.19 4.09
N THR A 102 3.52 3.40 2.78
CA THR A 102 4.15 2.42 1.89
C THR A 102 5.66 2.40 2.15
N THR A 103 6.34 1.32 1.77
CA THR A 103 7.81 1.20 1.87
C THR A 103 8.58 2.32 1.15
N ARG A 104 7.93 3.05 0.25
CA ARG A 104 8.47 4.18 -0.52
C ARG A 104 8.12 5.56 0.06
N SER A 105 7.31 5.61 1.10
CA SER A 105 6.92 6.86 1.75
C SER A 105 8.08 7.44 2.56
N SER A 106 8.40 8.70 2.33
CA SER A 106 9.42 9.45 3.08
C SER A 106 8.85 10.77 3.59
N VAL A 107 9.56 11.41 4.52
CA VAL A 107 9.24 12.81 4.92
C VAL A 107 9.22 13.71 3.69
N GLY A 108 10.12 13.47 2.75
CA GLY A 108 10.21 14.20 1.48
C GLY A 108 8.92 14.14 0.65
N SER A 109 8.35 12.94 0.50
CA SER A 109 7.12 12.74 -0.28
C SER A 109 5.87 13.20 0.47
N VAL A 110 5.78 12.94 1.78
CA VAL A 110 4.61 13.31 2.60
C VAL A 110 4.48 14.83 2.73
N THR A 111 5.59 15.55 2.86
CA THR A 111 5.59 17.01 2.92
C THR A 111 5.58 17.67 1.54
N THR A 112 5.66 16.87 0.46
CA THR A 112 5.80 17.32 -0.93
C THR A 112 7.06 18.11 -1.25
N ILE A 113 7.98 18.30 -0.29
CA ILE A 113 9.25 19.02 -0.50
C ILE A 113 10.12 18.33 -1.54
N SER A 114 10.01 17.01 -1.72
CA SER A 114 10.73 16.27 -2.76
C SER A 114 10.40 16.79 -4.16
N ASN A 115 9.17 17.26 -4.42
CA ASN A 115 8.80 17.83 -5.72
C ASN A 115 9.59 19.12 -6.01
N LEU A 116 9.69 20.00 -5.01
CA LEU A 116 10.45 21.24 -5.13
C LEU A 116 11.94 20.97 -5.31
N LEU A 117 12.50 20.04 -4.54
CA LEU A 117 13.91 19.66 -4.65
C LEU A 117 14.24 19.08 -6.03
N ARG A 118 13.37 18.24 -6.59
CA ARG A 118 13.53 17.68 -7.93
C ARG A 118 13.56 18.75 -9.01
N MET A 119 12.67 19.74 -8.92
CA MET A 119 12.68 20.89 -9.82
C MET A 119 13.95 21.71 -9.65
N LEU A 120 14.38 21.96 -8.40
CA LEU A 120 15.61 22.69 -8.12
C LEU A 120 16.83 21.99 -8.71
N TYR A 121 17.00 20.69 -8.49
CA TYR A 121 18.13 19.92 -9.05
C TYR A 121 18.10 19.88 -10.58
N SER A 122 16.91 19.77 -11.18
CA SER A 122 16.75 19.79 -12.63
C SER A 122 17.05 21.15 -13.27
N ARG A 123 16.85 22.26 -12.57
CA ARG A 123 16.97 23.61 -13.16
C ARG A 123 18.20 24.38 -12.73
N ALA A 124 18.72 24.08 -11.54
CA ALA A 124 19.85 24.78 -10.93
C ALA A 124 21.02 23.85 -10.58
N GLY A 125 20.94 22.56 -10.92
CA GLY A 125 22.04 21.62 -10.71
C GLY A 125 23.19 21.82 -11.69
N ASN A 126 24.42 21.53 -11.26
CA ASN A 126 25.57 21.44 -12.15
C ASN A 126 25.71 20.02 -12.70
N TYR A 127 25.80 19.91 -14.03
CA TYR A 127 25.96 18.62 -14.70
C TYR A 127 27.44 18.30 -14.96
N PRO A 128 27.85 17.02 -14.83
CA PRO A 128 29.15 16.57 -15.30
C PRO A 128 29.35 16.85 -16.80
N LYS A 129 30.62 16.98 -17.23
CA LYS A 129 30.94 17.15 -18.66
C LYS A 129 30.39 15.96 -19.47
N GLY A 130 29.67 16.25 -20.56
CA GLY A 130 29.08 15.24 -21.44
C GLY A 130 27.71 14.71 -21.00
N GLN A 131 27.21 15.09 -19.82
CA GLN A 131 25.88 14.73 -19.36
C GLN A 131 24.83 15.71 -19.92
N GLY A 132 23.82 15.19 -20.61
CA GLY A 132 22.66 15.97 -21.06
C GLY A 132 21.75 16.40 -19.89
N ILE A 133 20.79 17.29 -20.16
CA ILE A 133 19.87 17.80 -19.13
C ILE A 133 19.10 16.64 -18.47
N LEU A 134 19.05 16.65 -17.14
CA LEU A 134 18.20 15.74 -16.37
C LEU A 134 16.95 16.49 -15.92
N TYR A 135 15.78 15.96 -16.29
CA TYR A 135 14.49 16.50 -15.87
C TYR A 135 14.15 16.09 -14.43
N ALA A 136 13.11 16.69 -13.85
CA ALA A 136 12.73 16.46 -12.45
C ALA A 136 12.43 14.96 -12.15
N GLU A 137 12.01 14.21 -13.16
CA GLU A 137 11.77 12.77 -13.15
C GLU A 137 13.03 11.96 -12.84
N SER A 138 14.20 12.43 -13.26
CA SER A 138 15.49 11.77 -12.98
C SER A 138 15.92 11.90 -11.51
N PHE A 139 15.35 12.85 -10.76
CA PHE A 139 15.70 13.10 -9.36
C PHE A 139 14.73 12.45 -8.37
N SER A 140 14.00 11.41 -8.78
CA SER A 140 13.04 10.73 -7.92
C SER A 140 13.26 9.24 -7.82
N PRO A 141 13.17 8.70 -6.59
CA PRO A 141 13.17 7.26 -6.38
C PRO A 141 11.88 6.59 -6.84
N ASN A 142 10.79 7.34 -7.07
CA ASN A 142 9.48 6.80 -7.42
C ASN A 142 9.21 6.74 -8.93
N THR A 143 10.18 7.11 -9.77
CA THR A 143 10.05 7.16 -11.23
C THR A 143 11.07 6.23 -11.86
N PRO A 144 10.71 5.47 -12.93
CA PRO A 144 11.66 4.56 -13.57
C PRO A 144 12.97 5.23 -14.02
N GLN A 145 12.91 6.50 -14.40
CA GLN A 145 14.06 7.27 -14.87
C GLN A 145 15.03 7.67 -13.74
N GLY A 146 14.55 7.78 -12.49
CA GLY A 146 15.36 8.22 -11.35
C GLY A 146 15.62 7.13 -10.31
N ALA A 147 14.83 6.07 -10.32
CA ALA A 147 15.00 4.94 -9.43
C ALA A 147 16.25 4.14 -9.80
N CYS A 148 17.05 3.78 -8.78
CA CYS A 148 18.12 2.81 -8.96
C CYS A 148 17.55 1.49 -9.50
N PRO A 149 18.14 0.87 -10.54
CA PRO A 149 17.61 -0.35 -11.15
C PRO A 149 17.69 -1.57 -10.22
N GLU A 150 18.57 -1.57 -9.21
CA GLU A 150 18.73 -2.69 -8.28
C GLU A 150 17.73 -2.64 -7.12
N CYS A 151 17.64 -1.49 -6.42
CA CYS A 151 16.74 -1.34 -5.27
C CYS A 151 15.37 -0.75 -5.65
N HIS A 152 15.16 -0.44 -6.93
CA HIS A 152 13.94 0.18 -7.46
C HIS A 152 13.49 1.44 -6.69
N GLY A 153 14.47 2.23 -6.24
CA GLY A 153 14.24 3.47 -5.50
C GLY A 153 13.99 3.31 -3.99
N LEU A 154 14.01 2.10 -3.45
CA LEU A 154 13.81 1.86 -2.01
C LEU A 154 14.99 2.31 -1.15
N GLY A 155 16.20 2.42 -1.74
CA GLY A 155 17.43 2.74 -1.02
C GLY A 155 17.98 1.59 -0.16
N ARG A 156 17.34 0.41 -0.21
CA ARG A 156 17.81 -0.82 0.42
C ARG A 156 17.54 -2.01 -0.49
N ILE A 157 18.45 -2.97 -0.51
CA ILE A 157 18.28 -4.25 -1.19
C ILE A 157 17.88 -5.27 -0.14
N TYR A 158 16.77 -5.95 -0.38
CA TYR A 158 16.36 -7.10 0.43
C TYR A 158 16.89 -8.34 -0.27
N THR A 159 17.89 -8.98 0.34
CA THR A 159 18.42 -10.26 -0.14
C THR A 159 17.64 -11.39 0.50
N VAL A 160 17.30 -12.38 -0.31
CA VAL A 160 16.61 -13.58 0.15
C VAL A 160 17.64 -14.71 0.22
N THR A 161 17.87 -15.25 1.41
CA THR A 161 18.78 -16.39 1.63
C THR A 161 17.99 -17.70 1.70
N GLU A 162 18.65 -18.83 1.48
CA GLU A 162 18.02 -20.16 1.62
C GLU A 162 17.40 -20.33 3.01
N GLU A 163 18.12 -19.96 4.08
CA GLU A 163 17.61 -20.03 5.46
C GLU A 163 16.35 -19.17 5.67
N SER A 164 16.28 -18.00 5.03
CA SER A 164 15.07 -17.16 5.10
C SER A 164 13.88 -17.71 4.31
N MET A 165 14.13 -18.49 3.25
CA MET A 165 13.09 -19.10 2.41
C MET A 165 12.62 -20.45 2.94
N VAL A 166 13.54 -21.19 3.56
CA VAL A 166 13.39 -22.56 4.04
C VAL A 166 13.86 -22.62 5.49
N PRO A 167 13.04 -22.13 6.44
CA PRO A 167 13.43 -22.03 7.84
C PRO A 167 13.55 -23.40 8.52
N ASP A 168 12.82 -24.41 8.04
CA ASP A 168 12.94 -25.79 8.50
C ASP A 168 13.30 -26.71 7.32
N PRO A 169 14.60 -27.02 7.14
CA PRO A 169 15.05 -27.86 6.03
C PRO A 169 14.82 -29.35 6.29
N THR A 170 14.23 -29.74 7.43
CA THR A 170 13.88 -31.14 7.71
C THR A 170 12.56 -31.57 7.08
N LEU A 171 11.72 -30.60 6.70
CA LEU A 171 10.47 -30.83 5.97
C LEU A 171 10.73 -31.08 4.49
N SER A 172 9.82 -31.80 3.85
CA SER A 172 9.74 -31.91 2.40
C SER A 172 9.05 -30.70 1.75
N ILE A 173 9.17 -30.55 0.43
CA ILE A 173 8.43 -29.54 -0.32
C ILE A 173 6.90 -29.76 -0.17
N ARG A 174 6.44 -31.01 -0.13
CA ARG A 174 5.03 -31.34 0.10
C ARG A 174 4.54 -30.84 1.46
N GLU A 175 5.37 -30.98 2.49
CA GLU A 175 5.12 -30.50 3.85
C GLU A 175 5.34 -28.98 4.02
N LYS A 176 5.58 -28.26 2.92
CA LYS A 176 5.78 -26.80 2.87
C LYS A 176 7.10 -26.31 3.49
N ALA A 177 8.20 -27.03 3.25
CA ALA A 177 9.55 -26.56 3.61
C ALA A 177 9.86 -25.14 3.10
N ILE A 178 9.41 -24.81 1.87
CA ILE A 178 9.56 -23.48 1.28
C ILE A 178 8.48 -22.55 1.85
N ALA A 179 8.77 -21.94 3.00
CA ALA A 179 7.87 -21.04 3.70
C ALA A 179 7.62 -19.71 2.95
N ALA A 180 8.57 -19.30 2.10
CA ALA A 180 8.47 -18.07 1.31
C ALA A 180 7.51 -18.17 0.11
N TRP A 181 7.00 -19.36 -0.20
CA TRP A 181 6.03 -19.54 -1.28
C TRP A 181 4.62 -19.06 -0.93
N PRO A 182 3.81 -18.75 -1.95
CA PRO A 182 2.41 -18.37 -1.76
C PRO A 182 1.63 -19.47 -1.06
N THR A 183 0.61 -19.09 -0.30
CA THR A 183 -0.30 -20.04 0.34
C THR A 183 -1.43 -20.47 -0.62
N ALA A 184 -2.27 -21.39 -0.17
CA ALA A 184 -3.44 -21.89 -0.89
C ALA A 184 -3.10 -22.43 -2.30
N TRP A 185 -3.94 -22.13 -3.29
CA TRP A 185 -3.86 -22.70 -4.63
C TRP A 185 -2.54 -22.42 -5.34
N HIS A 186 -1.99 -21.21 -5.21
CA HIS A 186 -0.79 -20.83 -5.95
C HIS A 186 0.46 -21.61 -5.47
N GLY A 187 0.58 -21.86 -4.16
CA GLY A 187 1.63 -22.74 -3.61
C GLY A 187 1.41 -24.22 -3.93
N GLN A 188 0.17 -24.67 -4.08
CA GLN A 188 -0.11 -26.01 -4.59
C GLN A 188 0.34 -26.17 -6.04
N ASN A 189 0.00 -25.21 -6.91
CA ASN A 189 0.38 -25.21 -8.31
C ASN A 189 1.92 -25.30 -8.48
N LEU A 190 2.70 -24.49 -7.75
CA LEU A 190 4.16 -24.52 -7.85
C LEU A 190 4.75 -25.88 -7.44
N ARG A 191 4.14 -26.58 -6.48
CA ARG A 191 4.54 -27.95 -6.09
C ARG A 191 4.22 -28.97 -7.18
N GLU A 192 3.02 -28.91 -7.76
CA GLU A 192 2.60 -29.83 -8.84
C GLU A 192 3.41 -29.62 -10.13
N ILE A 193 3.82 -28.39 -10.40
CA ILE A 193 4.77 -28.05 -11.47
C ILE A 193 6.13 -28.75 -11.23
N LEU A 194 6.66 -28.73 -9.99
CA LEU A 194 7.91 -29.41 -9.68
C LEU A 194 7.82 -30.93 -9.90
N ILE A 195 6.69 -31.56 -9.54
CA ILE A 195 6.46 -32.98 -9.83
C ILE A 195 6.56 -33.24 -11.34
N SER A 196 5.94 -32.38 -12.15
CA SER A 196 5.89 -32.50 -13.62
C SER A 196 7.26 -32.26 -14.27
N LEU A 197 8.10 -31.44 -13.64
CA LEU A 197 9.51 -31.25 -14.00
C LEU A 197 10.41 -32.41 -13.53
N GLY A 198 9.87 -33.36 -12.76
CA GLY A 198 10.57 -34.57 -12.33
C GLY A 198 11.28 -34.46 -10.98
N TYR A 199 11.07 -33.38 -10.23
CA TYR A 199 11.65 -33.22 -8.89
C TYR A 199 10.95 -34.12 -7.86
N ASP A 200 11.75 -34.65 -6.93
CA ASP A 200 11.26 -35.39 -5.78
C ASP A 200 10.86 -34.40 -4.66
N ILE A 201 9.55 -34.17 -4.52
CA ILE A 201 9.01 -33.21 -3.56
C ILE A 201 8.71 -33.81 -2.18
N ASP A 202 8.90 -35.12 -2.02
CA ASP A 202 8.59 -35.89 -0.82
C ASP A 202 9.83 -36.11 0.06
N LYS A 203 11.03 -35.86 -0.48
CA LYS A 203 12.29 -35.88 0.25
C LYS A 203 12.44 -34.64 1.16
N PRO A 204 13.01 -34.77 2.38
CA PRO A 204 13.42 -33.62 3.18
C PRO A 204 14.31 -32.67 2.40
N TRP A 205 14.08 -31.35 2.52
CA TRP A 205 14.79 -30.33 1.76
C TRP A 205 16.31 -30.46 1.89
N LYS A 206 16.82 -30.66 3.11
CA LYS A 206 18.25 -30.85 3.40
C LYS A 206 18.91 -31.99 2.61
N ASP A 207 18.14 -33.00 2.23
CA ASP A 207 18.60 -34.20 1.54
C ASP A 207 18.47 -34.08 0.00
N MET A 208 17.87 -32.98 -0.49
CA MET A 208 17.80 -32.69 -1.92
C MET A 208 19.18 -32.26 -2.48
N PRO A 209 19.52 -32.67 -3.72
CA PRO A 209 20.76 -32.25 -4.36
C PRO A 209 20.90 -30.72 -4.39
N PRO A 210 22.09 -30.16 -4.08
CA PRO A 210 22.29 -28.71 -4.04
C PRO A 210 21.90 -27.98 -5.33
N LYS A 211 22.12 -28.61 -6.49
CA LYS A 211 21.73 -28.03 -7.80
C LYS A 211 20.22 -27.90 -7.97
N GLU A 212 19.45 -28.85 -7.44
CA GLU A 212 17.98 -28.80 -7.49
C GLU A 212 17.45 -27.72 -6.56
N ARG A 213 18.00 -27.65 -5.34
CA ARG A 213 17.68 -26.57 -4.38
C ARG A 213 17.98 -25.20 -4.97
N ASP A 214 19.17 -25.02 -5.53
CA ASP A 214 19.59 -23.75 -6.13
C ASP A 214 18.67 -23.32 -7.29
N TRP A 215 18.33 -24.24 -8.19
CA TRP A 215 17.42 -23.96 -9.29
C TRP A 215 16.01 -23.58 -8.79
N ILE A 216 15.44 -24.33 -7.85
CA ILE A 216 14.11 -24.03 -7.29
C ILE A 216 14.08 -22.65 -6.63
N LEU A 217 15.13 -22.30 -5.88
CA LEU A 217 15.20 -21.05 -5.12
C LEU A 217 15.51 -19.84 -6.01
N TYR A 218 16.45 -19.95 -6.94
CA TYR A 218 17.11 -18.78 -7.54
C TYR A 218 16.98 -18.68 -9.06
N THR A 219 16.38 -19.65 -9.74
CA THR A 219 16.23 -19.59 -11.20
C THR A 219 15.40 -18.38 -11.66
N ASP A 220 15.83 -17.78 -12.76
CA ASP A 220 15.06 -16.78 -13.51
C ASP A 220 14.19 -17.40 -14.61
N GLU A 221 14.38 -18.70 -14.88
CA GLU A 221 13.61 -19.47 -15.86
C GLU A 221 12.14 -19.57 -15.47
N GLN A 222 11.26 -19.62 -16.48
CA GLN A 222 9.81 -19.77 -16.32
C GLN A 222 9.27 -20.85 -17.24
N PRO A 223 9.66 -22.12 -17.04
CA PRO A 223 9.13 -23.22 -17.84
C PRO A 223 7.61 -23.33 -17.69
N VAL A 224 6.96 -23.60 -18.81
CA VAL A 224 5.52 -23.89 -18.88
C VAL A 224 5.34 -25.39 -19.06
N VAL A 225 4.71 -26.05 -18.10
CA VAL A 225 4.57 -27.51 -18.07
C VAL A 225 3.12 -27.96 -17.87
N PRO A 226 2.73 -29.15 -18.36
CA PRO A 226 1.45 -29.75 -18.03
C PRO A 226 1.37 -30.03 -16.53
N VAL A 227 0.22 -29.74 -15.92
CA VAL A 227 -0.06 -30.00 -14.50
C VAL A 227 -1.24 -30.96 -14.36
N TYR A 228 -1.10 -31.96 -13.50
CA TYR A 228 -2.13 -32.96 -13.19
C TYR A 228 -2.51 -32.85 -11.72
N THR A 229 -3.61 -32.15 -11.43
CA THR A 229 -3.97 -31.75 -10.07
C THR A 229 -4.26 -32.95 -9.18
N GLY A 230 -3.62 -32.99 -8.01
CA GLY A 230 -3.85 -34.05 -7.00
C GLY A 230 -3.26 -35.42 -7.33
N TRP A 231 -2.45 -35.54 -8.38
CA TRP A 231 -1.79 -36.80 -8.75
C TRP A 231 -0.44 -36.93 -8.01
N ASP A 232 0.00 -38.17 -7.79
CA ASP A 232 1.32 -38.45 -7.22
C ASP A 232 2.45 -38.44 -8.27
N SER A 233 3.69 -38.48 -7.82
CA SER A 233 4.87 -38.40 -8.68
C SER A 233 4.99 -39.53 -9.71
N GLN A 234 4.47 -40.73 -9.40
CA GLN A 234 4.51 -41.86 -10.31
C GLN A 234 3.40 -41.76 -11.37
N GLN A 235 2.20 -41.38 -10.94
CA GLN A 235 1.06 -41.11 -11.81
C GLN A 235 1.39 -40.03 -12.83
N VAL A 236 2.00 -38.91 -12.40
CA VAL A 236 2.41 -37.81 -13.29
C VAL A 236 3.45 -38.29 -14.31
N LYS A 237 4.46 -39.05 -13.90
CA LYS A 237 5.47 -39.62 -14.82
C LYS A 237 4.82 -40.50 -15.89
N ASP A 238 3.89 -41.35 -15.50
CA ASP A 238 3.17 -42.22 -16.44
C ASP A 238 2.27 -41.42 -17.37
N ALA A 239 1.61 -40.37 -16.87
CA ALA A 239 0.77 -39.46 -17.64
C ALA A 239 1.57 -38.75 -18.74
N LEU A 240 2.73 -38.20 -18.38
CA LEU A 240 3.65 -37.52 -19.29
C LEU A 240 4.15 -38.48 -20.38
N LYS A 241 4.52 -39.71 -20.01
CA LYS A 241 4.97 -40.73 -20.96
C LYS A 241 3.86 -41.13 -21.94
N LYS A 242 2.62 -41.22 -21.47
CA LYS A 242 1.44 -41.54 -22.27
C LYS A 242 0.84 -40.33 -23.01
N LYS A 243 1.40 -39.12 -22.81
CA LYS A 243 0.87 -37.86 -23.35
C LYS A 243 -0.61 -37.65 -23.03
N MET A 244 -1.01 -37.97 -21.80
CA MET A 244 -2.38 -37.75 -21.34
C MET A 244 -2.69 -36.26 -21.22
N GLU A 245 -3.95 -35.90 -21.43
CA GLU A 245 -4.42 -34.51 -21.32
C GLU A 245 -4.22 -33.98 -19.89
N PRO A 246 -3.54 -32.83 -19.71
CA PRO A 246 -3.33 -32.23 -18.40
C PRO A 246 -4.58 -31.50 -17.90
N SER A 247 -4.63 -31.22 -16.58
CA SER A 247 -5.67 -30.37 -16.02
C SER A 247 -5.55 -28.92 -16.50
N TYR A 248 -4.33 -28.41 -16.61
CA TYR A 248 -3.99 -27.10 -17.16
C TYR A 248 -2.47 -27.02 -17.42
N MET A 249 -2.03 -25.92 -18.05
CA MET A 249 -0.60 -25.60 -18.20
C MET A 249 -0.17 -24.62 -17.11
N GLY A 250 0.81 -25.01 -16.30
CA GLY A 250 1.36 -24.20 -15.20
C GLY A 250 2.68 -23.55 -15.59
N THR A 251 2.90 -22.30 -15.17
CA THR A 251 4.19 -21.60 -15.34
C THR A 251 4.95 -21.59 -14.02
N PHE A 252 6.18 -22.11 -14.00
CA PHE A 252 7.02 -22.07 -12.81
C PHE A 252 7.56 -20.66 -12.55
N THR A 253 7.80 -20.33 -11.28
CA THR A 253 8.55 -19.14 -10.89
C THR A 253 9.41 -19.48 -9.67
N GLY A 254 10.71 -19.20 -9.76
CA GLY A 254 11.66 -19.43 -8.67
C GLY A 254 11.30 -18.62 -7.41
N VAL A 255 11.64 -19.16 -6.23
CA VAL A 255 11.22 -18.58 -4.94
C VAL A 255 11.69 -17.13 -4.78
N ARG A 256 12.96 -16.84 -5.06
CA ARG A 256 13.53 -15.48 -4.97
C ARG A 256 12.78 -14.51 -5.87
N LYS A 257 12.50 -14.90 -7.11
CA LYS A 257 11.78 -14.05 -8.08
C LYS A 257 10.37 -13.73 -7.60
N TYR A 258 9.64 -14.73 -7.10
CA TYR A 258 8.32 -14.55 -6.52
C TYR A 258 8.34 -13.58 -5.33
N VAL A 259 9.28 -13.77 -4.38
CA VAL A 259 9.41 -12.91 -3.19
C VAL A 259 9.72 -11.46 -3.59
N LEU A 260 10.70 -11.25 -4.47
CA LEU A 260 11.11 -9.91 -4.88
C LEU A 260 10.02 -9.18 -5.68
N GLN A 261 9.32 -9.88 -6.57
CA GLN A 261 8.18 -9.30 -7.31
C GLN A 261 7.05 -8.92 -6.37
N THR A 262 6.67 -9.83 -5.47
CA THR A 262 5.62 -9.57 -4.47
C THR A 262 6.00 -8.38 -3.59
N PHE A 263 7.24 -8.32 -3.10
CA PHE A 263 7.72 -7.21 -2.29
C PHE A 263 7.72 -5.87 -3.04
N ALA A 264 8.01 -5.87 -4.34
CA ALA A 264 7.99 -4.67 -5.16
C ALA A 264 6.58 -4.15 -5.48
N THR A 265 5.57 -5.03 -5.52
CA THR A 265 4.18 -4.69 -5.88
C THR A 265 3.21 -4.62 -4.70
N SER A 266 3.59 -5.13 -3.53
CA SER A 266 2.79 -5.05 -2.31
C SER A 266 2.88 -3.62 -1.73
N ASN A 267 1.78 -2.89 -1.78
CA ASN A 267 1.61 -1.56 -1.20
C ASN A 267 1.22 -1.63 0.28
#